data_AF-A0A5J4SBB8-F1
#
_entry.id   AF-A0A5J4SBB8-F1
#
_cell.length_a   1.000
_cell.length_b   1.000
_cell.length_c   1.000
_cell.angle_alpha   90.00
_cell.angle_beta   90.00
_cell.angle_gamma   90.00
#
_symmetry.space_group_name_H-M   'P 1'
#
loop_
_entity.id
_entity.type
_entity.pdbx_description
1 polymer ?
#
loop_
_entity_poly.entity_id
_entity_poly.type
_entity_poly.pdbx_seq_one_letter_code
_entity_poly.pdbx_strand_id
1 'polypeptide(L)'
;MKKIAGYFIILFFGMNGVLSSCVNDELDEKSIFDTDPVERNEFDTWLLYNYVYPYNIQVKYRFDTYEADRQYNVVPADYATSVRMAKIVKHLWIESYEEVAGLDFIRANAPRILHFIGSLQYNPQEGTVTLGVAEGGIKITLTFVNSLDATNLDMMNYYYFNTMHHEFAHILQQKNPPPTEFNEFSSRYYSPTTWFNRGDYPEVYTSMGFVSAYAGSEPNEDFVEVIARYLTMTQATWDAILAAGDGYADSAATMTGKEIILRKLELVREYMRVIWGVDLDRLREVVRRRSAELPYLDLEDITVN
;
A
#
# COMPACT_ATOMS: atom_id res chain seq x y z
N MET A 1 40.22 33.63 -59.01
CA MET A 1 38.85 33.26 -58.58
C MET A 1 37.90 33.67 -59.69
N LYS A 2 37.22 32.73 -60.34
CA LYS A 2 36.51 32.92 -61.62
C LYS A 2 35.05 33.36 -61.41
N LYS A 3 34.69 34.45 -62.10
CA LYS A 3 33.43 34.75 -62.87
C LYS A 3 32.11 34.84 -62.08
N ILE A 4 31.47 36.02 -61.96
CA ILE A 4 30.64 36.81 -62.93
C ILE A 4 29.16 36.35 -63.01
N ALA A 5 28.30 37.23 -62.48
CA ALA A 5 27.02 37.79 -62.95
C ALA A 5 25.84 36.89 -63.41
N GLY A 6 24.63 37.32 -63.01
CA GLY A 6 23.35 36.99 -63.66
C GLY A 6 22.15 37.73 -63.06
N TYR A 7 21.65 38.74 -63.78
CA TYR A 7 20.41 39.53 -63.59
C TYR A 7 19.12 38.69 -63.79
N PHE A 8 17.96 39.16 -63.28
CA PHE A 8 16.60 39.22 -63.90
C PHE A 8 15.57 39.61 -62.79
N ILE A 9 14.98 40.82 -62.71
CA ILE A 9 13.90 41.47 -63.50
C ILE A 9 12.49 40.80 -63.38
N ILE A 10 11.61 41.52 -62.66
CA ILE A 10 10.14 41.76 -62.85
C ILE A 10 9.16 40.57 -62.77
N LEU A 11 8.16 40.62 -61.86
CA LEU A 11 6.74 40.85 -62.19
C LEU A 11 5.82 40.86 -60.95
N PHE A 12 5.03 41.93 -60.87
CA PHE A 12 3.86 42.10 -60.00
C PHE A 12 2.66 41.44 -60.68
N PHE A 13 1.98 40.44 -60.09
CA PHE A 13 0.60 40.09 -60.42
C PHE A 13 0.03 39.05 -59.43
N GLY A 14 -1.22 39.22 -59.01
CA GLY A 14 -2.09 38.08 -58.70
C GLY A 14 -2.47 37.88 -57.23
N MET A 15 -3.44 38.67 -56.78
CA MET A 15 -4.39 38.35 -55.73
C MET A 15 -4.99 36.93 -55.91
N ASN A 16 -5.34 36.28 -54.79
CA ASN A 16 -6.06 35.00 -54.59
C ASN A 16 -5.22 33.76 -54.25
N GLY A 17 -4.79 33.67 -52.99
CA GLY A 17 -4.48 32.40 -52.32
C GLY A 17 -5.41 32.26 -51.12
N VAL A 18 -6.39 31.38 -51.26
CA VAL A 18 -7.48 31.10 -50.31
C VAL A 18 -6.87 30.68 -48.96
N LEU A 19 -7.31 31.32 -47.88
CA LEU A 19 -7.11 30.81 -46.52
C LEU A 19 -7.90 29.50 -46.41
N SER A 20 -7.26 28.37 -46.72
CA SER A 20 -7.77 27.07 -46.30
C SER A 20 -7.57 27.00 -44.79
N SER A 21 -8.62 27.41 -44.07
CA SER A 21 -8.87 27.02 -42.69
C SER A 21 -8.59 25.52 -42.54
N CYS A 22 -8.04 25.14 -41.40
CA CYS A 22 -8.03 23.76 -40.95
C CYS A 22 -9.40 23.15 -41.21
N VAL A 23 -9.41 21.96 -41.81
CA VAL A 23 -10.54 21.05 -41.68
C VAL A 23 -10.77 20.95 -40.17
N ASN A 24 -11.92 21.46 -39.72
CA ASN A 24 -12.39 21.11 -38.40
C ASN A 24 -12.59 19.60 -38.46
N ASP A 25 -11.69 18.85 -37.84
CA ASP A 25 -12.03 17.49 -37.43
C ASP A 25 -13.29 17.65 -36.57
N GLU A 26 -14.43 17.23 -37.13
CA GLU A 26 -15.65 17.15 -36.37
C GLU A 26 -15.35 16.25 -35.17
N LEU A 27 -15.59 16.79 -33.97
CA LEU A 27 -15.51 15.98 -32.76
C LEU A 27 -16.45 14.80 -32.97
N ASP A 28 -15.91 13.58 -32.83
CA ASP A 28 -16.72 12.36 -32.87
C ASP A 28 -17.91 12.55 -31.90
N GLU A 29 -19.13 12.46 -32.41
CA GLU A 29 -20.35 12.64 -31.61
C GLU A 29 -20.43 11.59 -30.48
N LYS A 30 -19.66 10.51 -30.59
CA LYS A 30 -19.44 9.58 -29.49
C LYS A 30 -18.45 10.19 -28.51
N SER A 31 -19.00 10.68 -27.41
CA SER A 31 -18.26 10.92 -26.17
C SER A 31 -17.39 9.70 -25.84
N ILE A 32 -16.08 9.92 -25.66
CA ILE A 32 -15.17 8.91 -25.10
C ILE A 32 -15.47 8.63 -23.62
N PHE A 33 -16.26 9.49 -22.97
CA PHE A 33 -16.80 9.24 -21.65
C PHE A 33 -18.03 8.37 -21.79
N ASP A 34 -17.92 7.16 -21.26
CA ASP A 34 -19.04 6.26 -21.09
C ASP A 34 -20.08 6.91 -20.17
N THR A 35 -21.28 7.12 -20.69
CA THR A 35 -22.42 7.68 -19.97
C THR A 35 -23.44 6.62 -19.59
N ASP A 36 -23.18 5.36 -19.89
CA ASP A 36 -24.07 4.28 -19.54
C ASP A 36 -24.15 4.16 -18.01
N PRO A 37 -25.36 4.01 -17.45
CA PRO A 37 -25.50 3.82 -16.02
C PRO A 37 -24.80 2.53 -15.62
N VAL A 38 -23.81 2.64 -14.73
CA VAL A 38 -23.11 1.47 -14.18
C VAL A 38 -24.12 0.56 -13.51
N GLU A 39 -24.34 -0.64 -14.06
CA GLU A 39 -25.16 -1.67 -13.42
C GLU A 39 -24.49 -2.11 -12.11
N ARG A 40 -25.09 -1.68 -10.99
CA ARG A 40 -24.65 -2.02 -9.63
C ARG A 40 -25.42 -3.23 -9.15
N ASN A 41 -24.70 -4.24 -8.68
CA ASN A 41 -25.29 -5.32 -7.89
C ASN A 41 -25.39 -4.91 -6.40
N GLU A 42 -25.88 -5.82 -5.57
CA GLU A 42 -26.03 -5.59 -4.13
C GLU A 42 -24.69 -5.28 -3.44
N PHE A 43 -23.62 -5.96 -3.82
CA PHE A 43 -22.30 -5.72 -3.24
C PHE A 43 -21.70 -4.38 -3.68
N ASP A 44 -21.88 -3.96 -4.93
CA ASP A 44 -21.48 -2.61 -5.39
C ASP A 44 -22.22 -1.52 -4.59
N THR A 45 -23.49 -1.76 -4.27
CA THR A 45 -24.29 -0.87 -3.42
C THR A 45 -23.76 -0.86 -2.00
N TRP A 46 -23.48 -2.04 -1.42
CA TRP A 46 -22.89 -2.14 -0.09
C TRP A 46 -21.53 -1.41 0.00
N LEU A 47 -20.67 -1.56 -1.00
CA LEU A 47 -19.39 -0.85 -1.10
C LEU A 47 -19.57 0.67 -1.22
N LEU A 48 -20.57 1.13 -1.96
CA LEU A 48 -20.87 2.56 -2.06
C LEU A 48 -21.15 3.18 -0.69
N TYR A 49 -21.98 2.52 0.13
CA TYR A 49 -22.36 3.01 1.46
C TYR A 49 -21.31 2.78 2.55
N ASN A 50 -20.51 1.72 2.43
CA ASN A 50 -19.56 1.33 3.48
C ASN A 50 -18.11 1.74 3.20
N TYR A 51 -17.77 2.12 1.97
CA TYR A 51 -16.42 2.51 1.56
C TYR A 51 -16.36 3.89 0.90
N VAL A 52 -17.18 4.10 -0.13
CA VAL A 52 -17.09 5.32 -0.94
C VAL A 52 -17.65 6.53 -0.17
N TYR A 53 -18.89 6.47 0.32
CA TYR A 53 -19.49 7.60 1.04
C TYR A 53 -18.76 7.95 2.35
N PRO A 54 -18.35 6.99 3.19
CA PRO A 54 -17.71 7.35 4.45
C PRO A 54 -16.24 7.73 4.27
N TYR A 55 -15.50 7.09 3.35
CA TYR A 55 -14.03 7.18 3.35
C TYR A 55 -13.43 7.64 2.02
N ASN A 56 -14.22 7.75 0.95
CA ASN A 56 -13.73 7.99 -0.41
C ASN A 56 -12.70 6.93 -0.85
N ILE A 57 -13.03 5.67 -0.60
CA ILE A 57 -12.25 4.49 -0.99
C ILE A 57 -13.07 3.68 -1.99
N GLN A 58 -12.49 3.36 -3.15
CA GLN A 58 -13.06 2.46 -4.13
C GLN A 58 -12.51 1.05 -3.92
N VAL A 59 -13.38 0.06 -3.74
CA VAL A 59 -12.99 -1.35 -3.76
C VAL A 59 -13.23 -1.91 -5.15
N LYS A 60 -12.17 -2.36 -5.81
CA LYS A 60 -12.19 -3.03 -7.10
C LYS A 60 -11.99 -4.52 -6.89
N TYR A 61 -13.03 -5.30 -7.20
CA TYR A 61 -12.99 -6.75 -7.09
C TYR A 61 -13.36 -7.46 -8.40
N ARG A 62 -14.00 -6.74 -9.33
CA ARG A 62 -14.25 -7.23 -10.69
C ARG A 62 -12.95 -7.17 -11.47
N PHE A 63 -12.70 -8.21 -12.25
CA PHE A 63 -11.51 -8.27 -13.08
C PHE A 63 -11.59 -7.24 -14.21
N ASP A 64 -10.61 -6.34 -14.28
CA ASP A 64 -10.43 -5.43 -15.41
C ASP A 64 -9.19 -5.84 -16.21
N THR A 65 -9.41 -6.29 -17.45
CA THR A 65 -8.35 -6.71 -18.37
C THR A 65 -7.38 -5.59 -18.77
N TYR A 66 -7.74 -4.32 -18.56
CA TYR A 66 -6.87 -3.18 -18.81
C TYR A 66 -6.00 -2.83 -17.60
N GLU A 67 -6.46 -3.10 -16.37
CA GLU A 67 -5.72 -2.83 -15.12
C GLU A 67 -4.90 -4.02 -14.62
N ALA A 68 -5.24 -5.24 -15.05
CA ALA A 68 -4.39 -6.41 -14.81
C ALA A 68 -3.09 -6.21 -15.61
N ASP A 69 -1.99 -5.98 -14.89
CA ASP A 69 -0.66 -5.97 -15.50
C ASP A 69 -0.48 -7.28 -16.28
N ARG A 70 -0.41 -7.14 -17.61
CA ARG A 70 -0.36 -8.26 -18.57
C ARG A 70 0.86 -9.15 -18.37
N GLN A 71 1.81 -8.72 -17.53
CA GLN A 71 2.95 -9.52 -17.11
C GLN A 71 2.58 -10.68 -16.16
N TYR A 72 1.45 -10.60 -15.44
CA TYR A 72 1.06 -11.62 -14.45
C TYR A 72 -0.14 -12.46 -14.91
N ASN A 73 -0.02 -13.80 -14.78
CA ASN A 73 -1.14 -14.73 -14.94
C ASN A 73 -1.98 -14.74 -13.65
N VAL A 74 -2.88 -13.76 -13.50
CA VAL A 74 -3.75 -13.63 -12.32
C VAL A 74 -5.12 -14.24 -12.54
N VAL A 75 -5.70 -14.79 -11.47
CA VAL A 75 -7.10 -15.24 -11.43
C VAL A 75 -7.98 -14.16 -10.80
N PRO A 76 -9.17 -13.87 -11.34
CA PRO A 76 -10.14 -12.97 -10.71
C PRO A 76 -10.46 -13.34 -9.25
N ALA A 77 -10.72 -12.33 -8.43
CA ALA A 77 -11.25 -12.55 -7.09
C ALA A 77 -12.69 -13.10 -7.17
N ASP A 78 -12.99 -14.14 -6.42
CA ASP A 78 -14.32 -14.72 -6.29
C ASP A 78 -15.27 -13.72 -5.62
N TYR A 79 -16.53 -13.68 -6.07
CA TYR A 79 -17.52 -12.70 -5.58
C TYR A 79 -17.74 -12.82 -4.07
N ALA A 80 -18.08 -14.02 -3.58
CA ALA A 80 -18.37 -14.24 -2.17
C ALA A 80 -17.14 -13.98 -1.30
N THR A 81 -15.96 -14.36 -1.80
CA THR A 81 -14.71 -14.11 -1.09
C THR A 81 -14.33 -12.63 -1.07
N SER A 82 -14.66 -11.88 -2.13
CA SER A 82 -14.52 -10.42 -2.17
C SER A 82 -15.43 -9.71 -1.17
N VAL A 83 -16.67 -10.20 -1.01
CA VAL A 83 -17.60 -9.71 0.03
C VAL A 83 -16.98 -9.89 1.41
N ARG A 84 -16.56 -11.13 1.75
CA ARG A 84 -15.90 -11.42 3.04
C ARG A 84 -14.67 -10.56 3.27
N MET A 85 -13.79 -10.46 2.26
CA MET A 85 -12.56 -9.66 2.33
C MET A 85 -12.86 -8.18 2.59
N ALA A 86 -13.84 -7.58 1.90
CA ALA A 86 -14.23 -6.20 2.16
C ALA A 86 -14.75 -6.02 3.60
N LYS A 87 -15.62 -6.89 4.10
CA LYS A 87 -16.10 -6.77 5.49
C LYS A 87 -14.97 -6.90 6.51
N ILE A 88 -14.04 -7.83 6.29
CA ILE A 88 -12.85 -8.04 7.13
C ILE A 88 -11.90 -6.83 7.08
N VAL A 89 -11.59 -6.29 5.90
CA VAL A 89 -10.74 -5.10 5.75
C VAL A 89 -11.35 -3.89 6.43
N LYS A 90 -12.65 -3.65 6.23
CA LYS A 90 -13.36 -2.56 6.89
C LYS A 90 -13.26 -2.70 8.41
N HIS A 91 -13.55 -3.89 8.94
CA HIS A 91 -13.60 -4.12 10.38
C HIS A 91 -12.22 -4.07 11.06
N LEU A 92 -11.22 -4.76 10.51
CA LEU A 92 -9.91 -4.90 11.14
C LEU A 92 -8.98 -3.71 10.90
N TRP A 93 -9.11 -3.03 9.77
CA TRP A 93 -8.20 -1.95 9.41
C TRP A 93 -8.90 -0.58 9.48
N ILE A 94 -9.90 -0.32 8.63
CA ILE A 94 -10.50 1.03 8.54
C ILE A 94 -11.08 1.47 9.88
N GLU A 95 -11.94 0.63 10.47
CA GLU A 95 -12.62 0.97 11.72
C GLU A 95 -11.70 0.97 12.94
N SER A 96 -10.58 0.23 12.90
CA SER A 96 -9.56 0.29 13.95
C SER A 96 -8.91 1.67 14.01
N TYR A 97 -8.53 2.22 12.85
CA TYR A 97 -7.97 3.56 12.79
C TYR A 97 -9.03 4.63 13.02
N GLU A 98 -10.26 4.46 12.51
CA GLU A 98 -11.35 5.40 12.78
C GLU A 98 -11.64 5.52 14.29
N GLU A 99 -11.64 4.40 15.02
CA GLU A 99 -11.88 4.41 16.46
C GLU A 99 -10.79 5.15 17.25
N VAL A 100 -9.54 5.06 16.81
CA VAL A 100 -8.40 5.66 17.54
C VAL A 100 -8.10 7.09 17.08
N ALA A 101 -8.23 7.36 15.79
CA ALA A 101 -7.78 8.60 15.15
C ALA A 101 -8.94 9.45 14.59
N GLY A 102 -10.16 8.91 14.54
CA GLY A 102 -11.33 9.57 14.00
C GLY A 102 -11.51 9.40 12.48
N LEU A 103 -12.72 9.68 12.03
CA LEU A 103 -13.14 9.53 10.63
C LEU A 103 -12.32 10.40 9.66
N ASP A 104 -12.00 11.64 10.06
CA ASP A 104 -11.26 12.58 9.22
C ASP A 104 -9.82 12.12 8.96
N PHE A 105 -9.21 11.42 9.93
CA PHE A 105 -7.88 10.83 9.75
C PHE A 105 -7.87 9.80 8.62
N ILE A 106 -8.85 8.91 8.59
CA ILE A 106 -8.97 7.91 7.51
C ILE A 106 -9.26 8.58 6.18
N ARG A 107 -10.22 9.51 6.11
CA ARG A 107 -10.57 10.23 4.87
C ARG A 107 -9.36 10.94 4.25
N ALA A 108 -8.53 11.54 5.10
CA ALA A 108 -7.35 12.28 4.68
C ALA A 108 -6.24 11.36 4.17
N ASN A 109 -6.03 10.20 4.80
CA ASN A 109 -4.80 9.42 4.65
C ASN A 109 -4.98 8.07 3.95
N ALA A 110 -6.18 7.50 3.89
CA ALA A 110 -6.38 6.20 3.29
C ALA A 110 -6.09 6.20 1.78
N PRO A 111 -5.64 5.06 1.21
CA PRO A 111 -5.59 4.86 -0.22
C PRO A 111 -6.98 5.07 -0.83
N ARG A 112 -7.01 5.53 -2.08
CA ARG A 112 -8.26 5.75 -2.82
C ARG A 112 -8.79 4.49 -3.46
N ILE A 113 -7.93 3.48 -3.66
CA ILE A 113 -8.30 2.22 -4.31
C ILE A 113 -7.79 1.04 -3.49
N LEU A 114 -8.67 0.08 -3.21
CA LEU A 114 -8.31 -1.27 -2.82
C LEU A 114 -8.63 -2.20 -3.97
N HIS A 115 -7.68 -3.00 -4.43
CA HIS A 115 -7.85 -3.90 -5.56
C HIS A 115 -7.66 -5.35 -5.11
N PHE A 116 -8.64 -6.22 -5.38
CA PHE A 116 -8.62 -7.63 -4.98
C PHE A 116 -8.28 -8.53 -6.16
N ILE A 117 -7.25 -9.35 -6.00
CA ILE A 117 -6.83 -10.35 -6.96
C ILE A 117 -6.91 -11.74 -6.31
N GLY A 118 -7.54 -12.68 -7.01
CA GLY A 118 -7.85 -14.00 -6.47
C GLY A 118 -6.63 -14.89 -6.25
N SER A 119 -5.64 -14.81 -7.12
CA SER A 119 -4.39 -15.59 -7.03
C SER A 119 -3.22 -14.76 -6.50
N LEU A 120 -2.13 -15.43 -6.16
CA LEU A 120 -0.82 -14.76 -6.02
C LEU A 120 -0.41 -14.14 -7.35
N GLN A 121 0.33 -13.04 -7.29
CA GLN A 121 1.07 -12.49 -8.42
C GLN A 121 2.48 -13.05 -8.39
N TYR A 122 2.78 -13.97 -9.30
CA TYR A 122 4.11 -14.54 -9.44
C TYR A 122 4.91 -13.75 -10.47
N ASN A 123 6.03 -13.14 -10.08
CA ASN A 123 6.95 -12.55 -11.03
C ASN A 123 7.79 -13.67 -11.68
N PRO A 124 7.56 -14.03 -12.96
CA PRO A 124 8.26 -15.15 -13.57
C PRO A 124 9.75 -14.88 -13.80
N GLN A 125 10.19 -13.62 -13.75
CA GLN A 125 11.57 -13.20 -14.00
C GLN A 125 12.41 -13.20 -12.72
N GLU A 126 11.80 -12.91 -11.57
CA GLU A 126 12.49 -12.80 -10.27
C GLU A 126 12.20 -13.97 -9.32
N GLY A 127 11.19 -14.80 -9.60
CA GLY A 127 10.77 -15.90 -8.72
C GLY A 127 10.13 -15.41 -7.41
N THR A 128 9.77 -14.13 -7.35
CA THR A 128 9.18 -13.47 -6.18
C THR A 128 7.66 -13.44 -6.28
N VAL A 129 7.01 -13.41 -5.12
CA VAL A 129 5.56 -13.33 -4.99
C VAL A 129 5.22 -11.94 -4.48
N THR A 130 4.38 -11.23 -5.22
CA THR A 130 3.87 -9.93 -4.81
C THR A 130 2.64 -10.12 -3.94
N LEU A 131 2.80 -9.89 -2.63
CA LEU A 131 1.73 -10.02 -1.63
C LEU A 131 0.80 -8.79 -1.64
N GLY A 132 1.33 -7.64 -2.05
CA GLY A 132 0.58 -6.46 -2.45
C GLY A 132 1.46 -5.41 -3.13
N VAL A 133 0.83 -4.49 -3.85
CA VAL A 133 1.51 -3.36 -4.51
C VAL A 133 0.81 -2.06 -4.11
N ALA A 134 1.58 -1.07 -3.68
CA ALA A 134 1.13 0.30 -3.61
C ALA A 134 1.62 1.14 -4.79
N GLU A 135 0.68 1.70 -5.56
CA GLU A 135 1.02 2.67 -6.61
C GLU A 135 0.86 4.08 -6.04
N GLY A 136 1.98 4.67 -5.60
CA GLY A 136 2.04 6.08 -5.15
C GLY A 136 1.14 6.41 -3.96
N GLY A 137 0.86 5.45 -3.08
CA GLY A 137 -0.04 5.63 -1.93
C GLY A 137 -1.53 5.76 -2.29
N ILE A 138 -1.89 5.62 -3.58
CA ILE A 138 -3.27 5.79 -4.07
C ILE A 138 -4.00 4.45 -4.11
N LYS A 139 -3.32 3.37 -4.47
CA LYS A 139 -3.91 2.04 -4.66
C LYS A 139 -3.16 1.02 -3.82
N ILE A 140 -3.84 0.16 -3.09
CA ILE A 140 -3.27 -1.06 -2.49
C ILE A 140 -3.92 -2.26 -3.17
N THR A 141 -3.10 -3.17 -3.71
CA THR A 141 -3.57 -4.43 -4.28
C THR A 141 -3.38 -5.56 -3.26
N LEU A 142 -4.43 -6.32 -2.97
CA LEU A 142 -4.39 -7.53 -2.14
C LEU A 142 -4.50 -8.75 -3.06
N THR A 143 -3.48 -9.61 -3.06
CA THR A 143 -3.43 -10.83 -3.87
C THR A 143 -3.82 -12.04 -3.04
N PHE A 144 -4.07 -13.20 -3.66
CA PHE A 144 -4.44 -14.44 -2.95
C PHE A 144 -5.80 -14.38 -2.21
N VAL A 145 -6.70 -13.50 -2.65
CA VAL A 145 -8.00 -13.30 -1.99
C VAL A 145 -8.85 -14.57 -2.02
N ASN A 146 -8.76 -15.42 -3.05
CA ASN A 146 -9.57 -16.64 -3.16
C ASN A 146 -9.17 -17.71 -2.13
N SER A 147 -8.03 -17.54 -1.47
CA SER A 147 -7.54 -18.43 -0.41
C SER A 147 -7.78 -17.86 0.99
N LEU A 148 -8.63 -16.83 1.12
CA LEU A 148 -8.98 -16.23 2.40
C LEU A 148 -9.55 -17.28 3.37
N ASP A 149 -8.92 -17.36 4.53
CA ASP A 149 -9.37 -18.09 5.71
C ASP A 149 -9.53 -17.10 6.85
N ALA A 150 -10.78 -16.69 7.08
CA ALA A 150 -11.15 -15.73 8.12
C ALA A 150 -10.91 -16.24 9.55
N THR A 151 -10.63 -17.55 9.71
CA THR A 151 -10.34 -18.16 11.01
C THR A 151 -8.84 -18.17 11.34
N ASN A 152 -7.99 -17.86 10.35
CA ASN A 152 -6.54 -17.89 10.49
C ASN A 152 -5.96 -16.47 10.45
N LEU A 153 -5.90 -15.85 11.63
CA LEU A 153 -5.39 -14.48 11.79
C LEU A 153 -3.93 -14.34 11.36
N ASP A 154 -3.09 -15.34 11.61
CA ASP A 154 -1.67 -15.31 11.22
C ASP A 154 -1.53 -15.28 9.70
N MET A 155 -2.33 -16.08 8.98
CA MET A 155 -2.42 -16.04 7.52
C MET A 155 -2.88 -14.66 7.04
N MET A 156 -3.97 -14.13 7.59
CA MET A 156 -4.48 -12.83 7.19
C MET A 156 -3.49 -11.70 7.45
N ASN A 157 -2.76 -11.75 8.57
CA ASN A 157 -1.71 -10.80 8.88
C ASN A 157 -0.54 -10.91 7.91
N TYR A 158 -0.13 -12.12 7.54
CA TYR A 158 0.97 -12.36 6.62
C TYR A 158 0.64 -11.91 5.18
N TYR A 159 -0.54 -12.25 4.66
CA TYR A 159 -0.90 -11.97 3.27
C TYR A 159 -1.50 -10.58 3.04
N TYR A 160 -2.14 -9.98 4.06
CA TYR A 160 -2.93 -8.77 3.87
C TYR A 160 -2.53 -7.66 4.84
N PHE A 161 -2.74 -7.85 6.13
CA PHE A 161 -2.76 -6.73 7.06
C PHE A 161 -1.38 -6.14 7.34
N ASN A 162 -0.30 -6.94 7.35
CA ASN A 162 1.05 -6.39 7.52
C ASN A 162 1.37 -5.45 6.34
N THR A 163 1.11 -5.87 5.10
CA THR A 163 1.26 -5.01 3.92
C THR A 163 0.36 -3.78 3.98
N MET A 164 -0.91 -3.92 4.37
CA MET A 164 -1.81 -2.76 4.47
C MET A 164 -1.35 -1.73 5.48
N HIS A 165 -0.90 -2.16 6.67
CA HIS A 165 -0.36 -1.24 7.68
C HIS A 165 0.97 -0.62 7.23
N HIS A 166 1.81 -1.39 6.55
CA HIS A 166 3.09 -0.95 5.98
C HIS A 166 2.89 0.16 4.95
N GLU A 167 2.05 -0.08 3.94
CA GLU A 167 1.78 0.92 2.89
C GLU A 167 1.05 2.14 3.43
N PHE A 168 0.16 1.96 4.40
CA PHE A 168 -0.48 3.09 5.05
C PHE A 168 0.53 3.94 5.84
N ALA A 169 1.48 3.32 6.54
CA ALA A 169 2.54 4.03 7.23
C ALA A 169 3.46 4.79 6.26
N HIS A 170 3.73 4.24 5.07
CA HIS A 170 4.41 4.98 4.00
C HIS A 170 3.67 6.26 3.61
N ILE A 171 2.34 6.22 3.45
CA ILE A 171 1.54 7.43 3.15
C ILE A 171 1.69 8.47 4.26
N LEU A 172 1.65 8.06 5.53
CA LEU A 172 1.84 8.98 6.65
C LEU A 172 3.25 9.60 6.59
N GLN A 173 4.28 8.78 6.47
CA GLN A 173 5.67 9.23 6.36
C GLN A 173 5.90 10.20 5.18
N GLN A 174 5.29 9.94 4.02
CA GLN A 174 5.42 10.82 2.84
C GLN A 174 4.81 12.21 3.08
N LYS A 175 3.73 12.28 3.87
CA LYS A 175 3.09 13.55 4.21
C LYS A 175 3.84 14.31 5.30
N ASN A 176 4.36 13.60 6.30
CA ASN A 176 5.17 14.17 7.37
C ASN A 176 6.36 13.23 7.64
N PRO A 177 7.58 13.59 7.23
CA PRO A 177 8.74 12.72 7.43
C PRO A 177 9.01 12.43 8.91
N PRO A 178 9.44 11.20 9.26
CA PRO A 178 9.81 10.84 10.62
C PRO A 178 11.11 11.53 11.07
N PRO A 179 11.42 11.52 12.38
CA PRO A 179 12.67 12.09 12.90
C PRO A 179 13.90 11.35 12.34
N THR A 180 14.91 12.11 11.89
CA THR A 180 16.15 11.54 11.32
C THR A 180 16.95 10.71 12.30
N GLU A 181 16.80 10.95 13.61
CA GLU A 181 17.43 10.19 14.70
C GLU A 181 17.11 8.69 14.62
N PHE A 182 15.92 8.32 14.13
CA PHE A 182 15.54 6.92 13.93
C PHE A 182 16.59 6.14 13.11
N ASN A 183 17.16 6.80 12.10
CA ASN A 183 18.08 6.18 11.15
C ASN A 183 19.45 5.91 11.78
N GLU A 184 19.82 6.65 12.83
CA GLU A 184 21.17 6.62 13.42
C GLU A 184 21.46 5.27 14.09
N PHE A 185 20.46 4.65 14.71
CA PHE A 185 20.62 3.40 15.46
C PHE A 185 21.09 2.21 14.61
N SER A 186 20.70 2.15 13.33
CA SER A 186 21.04 1.05 12.42
C SER A 186 21.71 1.49 11.12
N SER A 187 22.19 2.74 11.06
CA SER A 187 22.78 3.37 9.87
C SER A 187 23.81 2.49 9.14
N ARG A 188 24.70 1.82 9.88
CA ARG A 188 25.74 0.93 9.33
C ARG A 188 25.26 -0.44 8.86
N TYR A 189 24.01 -0.79 9.15
CA TYR A 189 23.43 -2.10 8.88
C TYR A 189 22.42 -2.10 7.74
N TYR A 190 22.05 -0.96 7.17
CA TYR A 190 21.19 -0.95 5.99
C TYR A 190 21.87 -1.59 4.78
N SER A 191 21.11 -2.39 4.03
CA SER A 191 21.59 -3.00 2.78
C SER A 191 20.50 -3.02 1.71
N PRO A 192 20.42 -2.00 0.84
CA PRO A 192 19.36 -1.89 -0.16
C PRO A 192 19.33 -3.05 -1.16
N THR A 193 20.49 -3.64 -1.47
CA THR A 193 20.63 -4.65 -2.52
C THR A 193 20.87 -6.07 -2.02
N THR A 194 21.07 -6.28 -0.71
CA THR A 194 21.36 -7.62 -0.16
C THR A 194 20.62 -7.95 1.14
N TRP A 195 19.65 -7.12 1.55
CA TRP A 195 18.83 -7.40 2.73
C TRP A 195 18.18 -8.80 2.70
N PHE A 196 17.77 -9.27 1.53
CA PHE A 196 17.13 -10.58 1.35
C PHE A 196 18.07 -11.76 1.66
N ASN A 197 19.40 -11.56 1.60
CA ASN A 197 20.37 -12.59 1.98
C ASN A 197 20.35 -12.90 3.49
N ARG A 198 19.68 -12.06 4.30
CA ARG A 198 19.45 -12.32 5.73
C ARG A 198 18.38 -13.37 5.98
N GLY A 199 17.60 -13.75 4.95
CA GLY A 199 16.58 -14.80 5.03
C GLY A 199 15.57 -14.59 6.15
N ASP A 200 14.92 -15.68 6.54
CA ASP A 200 14.08 -15.74 7.74
C ASP A 200 14.89 -16.24 8.94
N TYR A 201 16.00 -15.54 9.22
CA TYR A 201 16.90 -15.79 10.35
C TYR A 201 16.78 -14.62 11.35
N PRO A 202 15.81 -14.64 12.28
CA PRO A 202 15.57 -13.55 13.22
C PRO A 202 16.81 -13.05 13.94
N GLU A 203 17.67 -13.94 14.42
CA GLU A 203 18.91 -13.60 15.12
C GLU A 203 19.85 -12.70 14.30
N VAL A 204 19.83 -12.79 12.97
CA VAL A 204 20.69 -11.99 12.09
C VAL A 204 20.18 -10.56 11.98
N TYR A 205 18.91 -10.36 11.64
CA TYR A 205 18.38 -9.01 11.42
C TYR A 205 17.99 -8.31 12.73
N THR A 206 17.53 -9.06 13.74
CA THR A 206 17.16 -8.47 15.04
C THR A 206 18.38 -8.00 15.82
N SER A 207 19.52 -8.69 15.76
CA SER A 207 20.78 -8.21 16.39
C SER A 207 21.28 -6.89 15.80
N MET A 208 20.91 -6.57 14.55
CA MET A 208 21.17 -5.28 13.87
C MET A 208 20.12 -4.21 14.18
N GLY A 209 19.10 -4.55 14.97
CA GLY A 209 18.04 -3.65 15.39
C GLY A 209 16.86 -3.55 14.41
N PHE A 210 16.68 -4.53 13.52
CA PHE A 210 15.57 -4.58 12.55
C PHE A 210 14.50 -5.58 13.00
N VAL A 211 13.21 -5.28 12.73
CA VAL A 211 12.09 -6.17 13.07
C VAL A 211 11.79 -7.22 11.98
N SER A 212 12.41 -7.09 10.81
CA SER A 212 12.36 -8.04 9.71
C SER A 212 13.64 -7.90 8.87
N ALA A 213 13.93 -8.87 8.00
CA ALA A 213 15.04 -8.73 7.04
C ALA A 213 14.82 -7.50 6.12
N TYR A 214 13.57 -7.27 5.70
CA TYR A 214 13.18 -6.18 4.80
C TYR A 214 13.30 -4.80 5.45
N ALA A 215 13.02 -4.67 6.75
CA ALA A 215 13.26 -3.44 7.50
C ALA A 215 14.71 -2.97 7.37
N GLY A 216 15.68 -3.88 7.24
CA GLY A 216 17.07 -3.50 7.03
C GLY A 216 17.47 -3.20 5.59
N SER A 217 16.51 -3.02 4.67
CA SER A 217 16.78 -2.59 3.29
C SER A 217 17.18 -1.13 3.25
N GLU A 218 16.34 -0.25 3.79
CA GLU A 218 16.56 1.19 3.88
C GLU A 218 15.78 1.81 5.05
N PRO A 219 16.12 3.06 5.46
CA PRO A 219 15.55 3.63 6.68
C PRO A 219 14.04 3.88 6.64
N ASN A 220 13.49 4.20 5.47
CA ASN A 220 12.04 4.41 5.34
C ASN A 220 11.28 3.09 5.53
N GLU A 221 11.76 2.00 4.93
CA GLU A 221 11.21 0.66 5.10
C GLU A 221 11.29 0.17 6.54
N ASP A 222 12.40 0.45 7.22
CA ASP A 222 12.55 0.13 8.65
C ASP A 222 11.48 0.81 9.52
N PHE A 223 11.29 2.10 9.30
CA PHE A 223 10.33 2.90 10.06
C PHE A 223 8.91 2.34 9.94
N VAL A 224 8.47 2.06 8.71
CA VAL A 224 7.12 1.54 8.47
C VAL A 224 6.99 0.07 8.86
N GLU A 225 8.03 -0.74 8.75
CA GLU A 225 8.02 -2.13 9.20
C GLU A 225 7.87 -2.21 10.73
N VAL A 226 8.51 -1.32 11.49
CA VAL A 226 8.29 -1.24 12.94
C VAL A 226 6.82 -1.00 13.25
N ILE A 227 6.14 -0.07 12.56
CA ILE A 227 4.71 0.18 12.75
C ILE A 227 3.89 -1.05 12.37
N ALA A 228 4.08 -1.57 11.16
CA ALA A 228 3.25 -2.64 10.61
C ALA A 228 3.39 -3.94 11.42
N ARG A 229 4.62 -4.34 11.75
CA ARG A 229 4.91 -5.55 12.52
C ARG A 229 4.41 -5.41 13.96
N TYR A 230 4.58 -4.24 14.58
CA TYR A 230 4.07 -4.01 15.93
C TYR A 230 2.55 -4.15 16.00
N LEU A 231 1.82 -3.64 15.00
CA LEU A 231 0.36 -3.71 14.96
C LEU A 231 -0.16 -5.13 14.68
N THR A 232 0.51 -5.91 13.82
CA THR A 232 0.01 -7.22 13.39
C THR A 232 0.57 -8.41 14.16
N MET A 233 1.77 -8.32 14.73
CA MET A 233 2.35 -9.43 15.49
C MET A 233 1.60 -9.65 16.80
N THR A 234 1.39 -10.93 17.14
CA THR A 234 0.96 -11.30 18.49
C THR A 234 2.00 -10.84 19.52
N GLN A 235 1.60 -10.73 20.79
CA GLN A 235 2.55 -10.41 21.86
C GLN A 235 3.69 -11.43 21.93
N ALA A 236 3.37 -12.72 21.82
CA ALA A 236 4.37 -13.79 21.86
C ALA A 236 5.38 -13.70 20.69
N THR A 237 4.90 -13.40 19.47
CA THR A 237 5.78 -13.20 18.30
C THR A 237 6.66 -11.96 18.48
N TRP A 238 6.11 -10.86 18.98
CA TRP A 238 6.87 -9.64 19.24
C TRP A 238 7.95 -9.87 20.31
N ASP A 239 7.61 -10.55 21.40
CA ASP A 239 8.56 -10.89 22.46
C ASP A 239 9.66 -11.83 21.95
N ALA A 240 9.33 -12.75 21.03
CA ALA A 240 10.31 -13.61 20.38
C ALA A 240 11.29 -12.82 19.49
N ILE A 241 10.81 -11.81 18.74
CA ILE A 241 11.65 -10.88 17.97
C ILE A 241 12.61 -10.12 18.90
N LEU A 242 12.11 -9.61 20.03
CA LEU A 242 12.95 -8.93 21.01
C LEU A 242 13.98 -9.86 21.64
N ALA A 243 13.60 -11.11 21.94
CA ALA A 243 14.50 -12.10 22.51
C ALA A 243 15.61 -12.51 21.53
N ALA A 244 15.29 -12.67 20.24
CA ALA A 244 16.28 -12.94 19.19
C ALA A 244 17.30 -11.79 19.04
N GLY A 245 16.86 -10.56 19.30
CA GLY A 245 17.71 -9.37 19.27
C GLY A 245 18.51 -9.11 20.54
N ASP A 246 18.44 -9.95 21.58
CA ASP A 246 19.12 -9.77 22.88
C ASP A 246 20.63 -10.11 22.79
N GLY A 247 21.28 -9.55 21.76
CA GLY A 247 22.68 -9.73 21.43
C GLY A 247 23.20 -8.60 20.54
N TYR A 248 24.51 -8.47 20.48
CA TYR A 248 25.21 -7.48 19.66
C TYR A 248 25.42 -8.01 18.24
N ALA A 249 25.15 -7.19 17.22
CA ALA A 249 25.41 -7.55 15.83
C ALA A 249 26.91 -7.78 15.52
N ASP A 250 27.81 -7.04 16.17
CA ASP A 250 29.26 -7.16 16.00
C ASP A 250 30.03 -6.61 17.22
N SER A 251 31.35 -6.76 17.21
CA SER A 251 32.24 -6.31 18.30
C SER A 251 32.34 -4.80 18.47
N ALA A 252 31.86 -4.01 17.50
CA ALA A 252 31.82 -2.56 17.54
C ALA A 252 30.44 -2.01 17.93
N ALA A 253 29.47 -2.88 18.25
CA ALA A 253 28.14 -2.48 18.70
C ALA A 253 28.14 -2.05 20.17
N THR A 254 27.49 -0.93 20.45
CA THR A 254 27.34 -0.36 21.79
C THR A 254 25.98 -0.67 22.42
N MET A 255 25.06 -1.23 21.62
CA MET A 255 23.73 -1.65 22.03
C MET A 255 23.42 -3.02 21.44
N THR A 256 22.61 -3.79 22.16
CA THR A 256 21.95 -4.97 21.62
C THR A 256 20.89 -4.57 20.59
N GLY A 257 20.57 -5.49 19.69
CA GLY A 257 19.48 -5.32 18.74
C GLY A 257 18.13 -5.01 19.40
N LYS A 258 17.83 -5.67 20.52
CA LYS A 258 16.65 -5.45 21.35
C LYS A 258 16.55 -4.01 21.85
N GLU A 259 17.64 -3.46 22.39
CA GLU A 259 17.67 -2.06 22.84
C GLU A 259 17.43 -1.10 21.67
N ILE A 260 17.96 -1.40 20.48
CA ILE A 260 17.73 -0.60 19.27
C ILE A 260 16.26 -0.66 18.85
N ILE A 261 15.67 -1.86 18.76
CA ILE A 261 14.26 -2.04 18.38
C ILE A 261 13.34 -1.29 19.34
N LEU A 262 13.61 -1.34 20.65
CA LEU A 262 12.80 -0.63 21.64
C LEU A 262 12.91 0.89 21.52
N ARG A 263 14.10 1.44 21.22
CA ARG A 263 14.26 2.90 20.96
C ARG A 263 13.57 3.34 19.68
N LYS A 264 13.67 2.54 18.61
CA LYS A 264 12.94 2.77 17.36
C LYS A 264 11.43 2.77 17.59
N LEU A 265 10.91 1.79 18.32
CA LEU A 265 9.48 1.74 18.66
C LEU A 265 9.05 2.97 19.46
N GLU A 266 9.88 3.47 20.39
CA GLU A 266 9.55 4.69 21.14
C GLU A 266 9.47 5.93 20.25
N LEU A 267 10.42 6.11 19.32
CA LEU A 267 10.36 7.19 18.34
C LEU A 267 9.13 7.08 17.45
N VAL A 268 8.75 5.86 17.06
CA VAL A 268 7.55 5.59 16.28
C VAL A 268 6.29 5.94 17.08
N ARG A 269 6.20 5.56 18.36
CA ARG A 269 5.08 5.96 19.25
C ARG A 269 4.98 7.47 19.37
N GLU A 270 6.10 8.15 19.61
CA GLU A 270 6.13 9.59 19.73
C GLU A 270 5.70 10.27 18.43
N TYR A 271 6.23 9.83 17.29
CA TYR A 271 5.84 10.33 15.97
C TYR A 271 4.33 10.17 15.73
N MET A 272 3.77 8.97 15.93
CA MET A 272 2.34 8.73 15.72
C MET A 272 1.48 9.60 16.64
N ARG A 273 1.88 9.76 17.90
CA ARG A 273 1.15 10.59 18.87
C ARG A 273 1.25 12.08 18.55
N VAL A 274 2.45 12.60 18.29
CA VAL A 274 2.70 14.04 18.16
C VAL A 274 2.28 14.57 16.79
N ILE A 275 2.57 13.83 15.71
CA ILE A 275 2.29 14.27 14.34
C ILE A 275 0.87 13.91 13.93
N TRP A 276 0.40 12.73 14.31
CA TRP A 276 -0.88 12.20 13.83
C TRP A 276 -1.99 12.15 14.88
N GLY A 277 -1.67 12.43 16.15
CA GLY A 277 -2.64 12.30 17.24
C GLY A 277 -3.08 10.85 17.50
N VAL A 278 -2.30 9.87 17.03
CA VAL A 278 -2.63 8.44 17.13
C VAL A 278 -1.81 7.80 18.23
N ASP A 279 -2.48 7.22 19.23
CA ASP A 279 -1.85 6.35 20.20
C ASP A 279 -1.65 4.96 19.57
N LEU A 280 -0.39 4.61 19.28
CA LEU A 280 -0.03 3.37 18.61
C LEU A 280 -0.30 2.12 19.45
N ASP A 281 -0.13 2.20 20.77
CA ASP A 281 -0.39 1.07 21.66
C ASP A 281 -1.90 0.84 21.75
N ARG A 282 -2.68 1.92 21.84
CA ARG A 282 -4.14 1.83 21.77
C ARG A 282 -4.63 1.26 20.43
N LEU A 283 -4.02 1.67 19.32
CA LEU A 283 -4.33 1.11 18.00
C LEU A 283 -4.05 -0.39 17.96
N ARG A 284 -2.91 -0.85 18.51
CA ARG A 284 -2.60 -2.28 18.62
C ARG A 284 -3.65 -3.03 19.43
N GLU A 285 -4.10 -2.49 20.55
CA GLU A 285 -5.18 -3.08 21.35
C GLU A 285 -6.49 -3.21 20.57
N VAL A 286 -6.88 -2.15 19.86
CA VAL A 286 -8.11 -2.10 19.06
C VAL A 286 -8.06 -3.11 17.91
N VAL A 287 -6.94 -3.18 17.18
CA VAL A 287 -6.73 -4.18 16.13
C VAL A 287 -6.89 -5.59 16.70
N ARG A 288 -6.24 -5.90 17.83
CA ARG A 288 -6.34 -7.23 18.46
C ARG A 288 -7.76 -7.55 18.94
N ARG A 289 -8.47 -6.57 19.49
CA ARG A 289 -9.86 -6.73 19.92
C ARG A 289 -10.77 -7.05 18.73
N ARG A 290 -10.67 -6.26 17.66
CA ARG A 290 -11.43 -6.47 16.41
C ARG A 290 -11.07 -7.79 15.72
N SER A 291 -9.82 -8.22 15.78
CA SER A 291 -9.43 -9.57 15.33
C SER A 291 -10.15 -10.68 16.11
N ALA A 292 -10.37 -10.50 17.42
CA ALA A 292 -11.12 -11.45 18.24
C ALA A 292 -12.65 -11.38 18.00
N GLU A 293 -13.15 -10.31 17.39
CA GLU A 293 -14.56 -10.13 17.04
C GLU A 293 -14.93 -10.86 15.72
N LEU A 294 -13.95 -11.19 14.87
CA LEU A 294 -14.17 -11.82 13.55
C LEU A 294 -15.11 -13.05 13.56
N PRO A 295 -15.00 -14.02 14.50
CA PRO A 295 -15.88 -15.19 14.50
C PRO A 295 -17.35 -14.87 14.73
N TYR A 296 -17.66 -13.65 15.17
CA TYR A 296 -19.02 -13.19 15.47
C TYR A 296 -19.59 -12.26 14.41
N LEU A 297 -18.81 -11.93 13.37
CA LEU A 297 -19.29 -11.11 12.26
C LEU A 297 -20.08 -11.96 11.28
N ASP A 298 -21.21 -11.43 10.82
CA ASP A 298 -21.83 -11.93 9.60
C ASP A 298 -20.98 -11.42 8.43
N LEU A 299 -20.28 -12.30 7.73
CA LEU A 299 -19.42 -11.94 6.60
C LEU A 299 -20.12 -12.03 5.24
N GLU A 300 -21.40 -12.41 5.21
CA GLU A 300 -22.16 -12.63 3.97
C GLU A 300 -23.31 -11.62 3.80
N ASP A 301 -23.87 -11.08 4.89
CA ASP A 301 -24.97 -10.12 4.80
C ASP A 301 -24.52 -8.76 4.25
N ILE A 302 -25.02 -8.39 3.07
CA ILE A 302 -24.71 -7.13 2.40
C ILE A 302 -25.93 -6.20 2.30
N THR A 303 -26.93 -6.42 3.15
CA THR A 303 -28.11 -5.55 3.21
C THR A 303 -27.72 -4.15 3.65
N VAL A 304 -28.18 -3.13 2.92
CA VAL A 304 -27.99 -1.72 3.28
C VAL A 304 -29.33 -1.21 3.83
N ASN A 305 -29.34 -0.78 5.10
CA ASN A 305 -30.49 -0.14 5.75
C ASN A 305 -30.44 1.38 5.61
#